data_AF-A0A520BIM1-F1
#
_entry.id   AF-A0A520BIM1-F1
#
_cell.length_a   1.000
_cell.length_b   1.000
_cell.length_c   1.000
_cell.angle_alpha   90.00
_cell.angle_beta   90.00
_cell.angle_gamma   90.00
#
_symmetry.space_group_name_H-M   'P 1'
#
loop_
_entity.id
_entity.type
_entity.pdbx_description
1 polymer ?
#
loop_
_entity_poly.entity_id
_entity_poly.type
_entity_poly.pdbx_seq_one_letter_code
_entity_poly.pdbx_strand_id
1 'polypeptide(L)'
;MKQFSELSLDELQKRKSTLKSVLIGFIVLAVVIVLLFAYLYFFMGKHIKIVSLIPIFILPITWLPIFISLKSVNDEIALRQSKGSQ
;
A
#
# COMPACT_ATOMS: atom_id res chain seq x y z
N MET A 1 -2.60 16.01 11.36
CA MET A 1 -3.45 15.63 10.21
C MET A 1 -4.88 15.89 10.63
N LYS A 2 -5.74 16.48 9.77
CA LYS A 2 -7.18 16.63 10.07
C LYS A 2 -7.77 15.26 10.38
N GLN A 3 -8.69 15.20 11.35
CA GLN A 3 -9.33 13.95 11.73
C GLN A 3 -10.30 13.52 10.61
N PHE A 4 -10.43 12.23 10.31
CA PHE A 4 -11.30 11.77 9.20
C PHE A 4 -12.76 12.19 9.39
N SER A 5 -13.19 12.38 10.64
CA SER A 5 -14.50 12.93 11.00
C SER A 5 -14.76 14.34 10.45
N GLU A 6 -13.72 15.14 10.20
CA GLU A 6 -13.82 16.54 9.74
C GLU A 6 -13.92 16.68 8.22
N LEU A 7 -13.66 15.60 7.47
CA LEU A 7 -13.72 15.62 6.00
C LEU A 7 -15.15 15.36 5.51
N SER A 8 -15.52 15.97 4.38
CA SER A 8 -16.73 15.64 3.64
C SER A 8 -16.65 14.24 2.99
N LEU A 9 -17.79 13.67 2.59
CA LEU A 9 -17.83 12.37 1.92
C LEU A 9 -17.00 12.35 0.63
N ASP A 10 -17.04 13.43 -0.14
CA ASP A 10 -16.29 13.56 -1.39
C ASP A 10 -14.77 13.59 -1.14
N GLU A 11 -14.33 14.30 -0.10
CA GLU A 11 -12.93 14.31 0.28
C GLU A 11 -12.46 12.95 0.81
N LEU A 12 -13.33 12.23 1.54
CA LEU A 12 -13.09 10.86 2.01
C LEU A 12 -12.89 9.90 0.83
N GLN A 13 -13.77 9.97 -0.18
CA GLN A 13 -13.65 9.17 -1.39
C GLN A 13 -12.39 9.51 -2.19
N LYS A 14 -12.07 10.80 -2.33
CA LYS A 14 -10.84 11.25 -3.00
C LYS A 14 -9.60 10.72 -2.27
N ARG A 15 -9.58 10.77 -0.94
CA ARG A 15 -8.48 10.25 -0.12
C ARG A 15 -8.34 8.73 -0.26
N LYS A 16 -9.47 7.99 -0.28
CA LYS A 16 -9.48 6.54 -0.56
C LYS A 16 -8.87 6.22 -1.92
N SER A 17 -9.22 6.98 -2.96
CA SER A 17 -8.65 6.83 -4.31
C SER A 17 -7.13 7.04 -4.31
N THR A 18 -6.65 8.12 -3.68
CA THR A 18 -5.22 8.40 -3.56
C THR A 18 -4.46 7.29 -2.82
N LEU A 19 -4.99 6.81 -1.69
CA LEU A 19 -4.36 5.72 -0.94
C LEU A 19 -4.31 4.42 -1.76
N LYS A 20 -5.38 4.13 -2.54
CA LYS A 20 -5.40 2.99 -3.45
C LYS A 20 -4.38 3.13 -4.59
N SER A 21 -4.27 4.29 -5.22
CA SER A 21 -3.32 4.48 -6.33
C SER A 21 -1.88 4.38 -5.86
N VAL A 22 -1.57 4.91 -4.66
CA VAL A 22 -0.25 4.76 -4.03
C VAL A 22 0.05 3.29 -3.75
N LEU A 23 -0.91 2.52 -3.21
CA LEU A 23 -0.73 1.09 -2.96
C LEU A 23 -0.45 0.31 -4.26
N ILE A 24 -1.15 0.64 -5.35
CA ILE A 24 -0.90 0.04 -6.67
C ILE A 24 0.52 0.36 -7.14
N GLY A 25 0.98 1.61 -6.99
CA GLY A 25 2.35 2.00 -7.34
C GLY A 25 3.40 1.19 -6.58
N PHE A 26 3.18 0.94 -5.28
CA PHE A 26 4.05 0.10 -4.48
C PHE A 26 4.08 -1.37 -4.93
N ILE A 27 2.93 -1.94 -5.31
CA ILE A 27 2.85 -3.31 -5.84
C ILE A 27 3.62 -3.42 -7.15
N VAL A 28 3.44 -2.46 -8.07
CA VAL A 28 4.18 -2.43 -9.34
C VAL A 28 5.69 -2.36 -9.08
N LEU A 29 6.13 -1.48 -8.18
CA LEU A 29 7.53 -1.37 -7.80
C LEU A 29 8.08 -2.70 -7.23
N ALA A 30 7.31 -3.37 -6.36
CA ALA A 30 7.72 -4.66 -5.80
C ALA A 30 7.90 -5.73 -6.89
N VAL A 31 7.00 -5.79 -7.88
CA VAL A 31 7.13 -6.72 -9.01
C VAL A 31 8.40 -6.44 -9.82
N VAL A 32 8.70 -5.16 -10.10
CA VAL A 32 9.93 -4.77 -10.83
C VAL A 32 11.18 -5.20 -10.05
N ILE A 33 11.21 -4.99 -8.73
CA ILE A 33 12.32 -5.41 -7.88
C ILE A 33 12.49 -6.94 -7.93
N VAL A 34 11.41 -7.69 -7.79
CA VAL A 34 11.45 -9.17 -7.85
C VAL A 34 11.99 -9.65 -9.20
N LEU A 35 11.53 -9.06 -10.31
CA LEU A 35 12.03 -9.40 -11.64
C LEU A 35 13.52 -9.09 -11.81
N LEU A 36 13.97 -7.95 -11.29
CA LEU A 36 15.38 -7.57 -11.33
C LEU A 36 16.26 -8.53 -10.52
N PHE A 37 15.80 -8.95 -9.34
CA PHE A 37 16.49 -9.98 -8.55
C PHE A 37 16.48 -11.34 -9.24
N ALA A 38 15.37 -11.75 -9.85
CA ALA A 38 15.30 -13.00 -10.61
C ALA A 38 16.27 -12.98 -11.81
N TYR A 39 16.35 -11.87 -12.53
CA TYR A 39 17.32 -11.65 -13.60
C TYR A 39 18.76 -11.77 -13.06
N LEU A 40 19.11 -10.99 -12.04
CA LEU A 40 20.46 -11.02 -11.48
C LEU A 40 20.84 -12.41 -10.93
N TYR A 41 19.90 -13.13 -10.33
CA TYR A 41 20.13 -14.49 -9.85
C TYR A 41 20.36 -15.48 -11.00
N PHE A 42 19.59 -15.40 -12.08
CA PHE A 42 19.73 -16.31 -13.22
C PHE A 42 21.00 -16.06 -14.03
N PHE A 43 21.38 -14.78 -14.21
CA PHE A 43 22.51 -14.40 -15.06
C PHE A 43 23.84 -14.21 -14.30
N MET A 44 23.83 -13.89 -13.00
CA MET A 44 25.02 -13.65 -12.17
C MET A 44 25.14 -14.59 -10.95
N GLY A 45 24.35 -15.68 -10.93
CA GLY A 45 24.00 -16.50 -9.75
C GLY A 45 25.10 -17.07 -8.85
N LYS A 46 26.38 -16.97 -9.20
CA LYS A 46 27.48 -17.40 -8.31
C LYS A 46 27.87 -16.37 -7.24
N HIS A 47 27.47 -15.11 -7.39
CA HIS A 47 27.89 -14.02 -6.49
C HIS A 47 26.78 -13.49 -5.57
N ILE A 48 25.52 -13.87 -5.81
CA ILE A 48 24.38 -13.31 -5.07
C ILE A 48 24.01 -14.22 -3.91
N LYS A 49 24.30 -13.75 -2.69
CA LYS A 49 23.96 -14.43 -1.43
C LYS A 49 22.48 -14.22 -1.10
N ILE A 50 21.81 -15.22 -0.52
CA ILE A 50 20.41 -15.13 -0.07
C ILE A 50 20.12 -13.89 0.80
N VAL A 51 21.12 -13.40 1.53
CA VAL A 51 21.07 -12.18 2.36
C VAL A 51 20.69 -10.94 1.55
N SER A 52 20.98 -10.89 0.24
CA SER A 52 20.58 -9.78 -0.62
C SER A 52 19.07 -9.69 -0.86
N LEU A 53 18.31 -10.75 -0.53
CA LEU A 53 16.84 -10.77 -0.65
C LEU A 53 16.13 -10.19 0.57
N ILE A 54 16.84 -9.96 1.69
CA ILE A 54 16.28 -9.41 2.93
C ILE A 54 15.44 -8.14 2.70
N PRO A 55 15.88 -7.14 1.91
CA PRO A 55 15.09 -5.93 1.67
C PRO A 55 13.70 -6.20 1.05
N ILE A 56 13.55 -7.27 0.26
CA ILE A 56 12.27 -7.66 -0.35
C ILE A 56 11.27 -8.09 0.72
N PHE A 57 11.74 -8.80 1.76
CA PHE A 57 10.89 -9.26 2.85
C PHE A 57 10.52 -8.15 3.85
N ILE A 58 11.32 -7.09 3.93
CA ILE A 58 11.06 -5.94 4.82
C ILE A 58 10.13 -4.92 4.14
N LEU A 59 10.15 -4.82 2.81
CA LEU A 59 9.35 -3.90 2.00
C LEU A 59 7.86 -3.86 2.38
N PRO A 60 7.14 -4.99 2.57
CA PRO A 60 5.72 -4.99 2.95
C PRO A 60 5.43 -4.26 4.28
N ILE A 61 6.39 -4.24 5.21
CA ILE A 61 6.24 -3.57 6.51
C ILE A 61 6.09 -2.06 6.30
N THR A 62 6.78 -1.50 5.29
CA THR A 62 6.69 -0.08 4.95
C THR A 62 5.29 0.34 4.45
N TRP A 63 4.46 -0.62 4.04
CA TRP A 63 3.11 -0.36 3.53
C TRP A 63 2.03 -0.38 4.63
N LEU A 64 2.36 -0.87 5.84
CA LEU A 64 1.41 -0.95 6.96
C LEU A 64 0.67 0.37 7.26
N PRO A 65 1.34 1.54 7.31
CA PRO A 65 0.65 2.81 7.59
C PRO A 65 -0.42 3.14 6.54
N ILE A 66 -0.17 2.78 5.28
CA ILE A 66 -1.11 3.01 4.17
C ILE A 66 -2.33 2.11 4.31
N PHE A 67 -2.12 0.84 4.67
CA PHE A 67 -3.22 -0.09 4.95
C PHE A 67 -4.08 0.37 6.13
N ILE A 68 -3.46 0.81 7.23
CA ILE A 68 -4.17 1.33 8.40
C ILE A 68 -4.99 2.58 8.01
N SER A 69 -4.37 3.50 7.26
CA SER A 69 -5.07 4.71 6.79
C SER A 69 -6.22 4.38 5.85
N LEU A 70 -6.05 3.42 4.95
CA LEU A 70 -7.10 2.99 4.02
C LEU A 70 -8.26 2.33 4.75
N LYS A 71 -7.98 1.48 5.75
CA LYS A 71 -8.99 0.86 6.61
C LYS A 71 -9.79 1.92 7.34
N SER A 72 -9.12 2.87 8.00
CA SER A 72 -9.78 3.94 8.74
C SER A 72 -10.69 4.82 7.86
N VAL A 73 -10.25 5.16 6.65
CA VAL A 73 -11.08 5.88 5.68
C VAL A 73 -12.29 5.04 5.25
N ASN A 74 -12.11 3.73 5.02
CA ASN A 74 -13.19 2.85 4.62
C ASN A 74 -14.23 2.64 5.72
N ASP A 75 -13.78 2.49 6.97
CA ASP A 75 -14.64 2.36 8.15
C ASP A 75 -15.48 3.63 8.35
N GLU A 76 -14.88 4.81 8.19
CA GLU A 76 -15.59 6.09 8.28
C GLU A 76 -16.63 6.27 7.15
N ILE A 77 -16.32 5.88 5.92
CA ILE A 77 -17.30 5.89 4.81
C ILE A 77 -18.48 4.97 5.13
N ALA A 78 -18.21 3.74 5.59
CA ALA A 78 -19.23 2.75 5.92
C ALA A 78 -20.14 3.22 7.06
N LEU A 79 -19.56 3.85 8.10
CA LEU A 79 -20.30 4.42 9.23
C LEU A 79 -21.27 5.53 8.79
N ARG A 80 -20.88 6.37 7.82
CA ARG A 80 -21.73 7.46 7.33
C ARG A 80 -22.83 6.95 6.41
N GLN A 81 -22.55 5.93 5.60
CA GLN A 81 -23.55 5.28 4.76
C GLN A 81 -24.62 4.57 5.60
N SER A 82 -24.24 3.95 6.72
CA SER A 82 -25.20 3.32 7.63
C SER A 82 -26.06 4.34 8.38
N LYS A 83 -25.52 5.51 8.75
CA LYS A 83 -26.27 6.59 9.40
C LYS A 83 -27.21 7.37 8.46
N GLY A 84 -26.93 7.43 7.16
CA GLY A 84 -27.79 8.09 6.17
C GLY A 84 -28.94 7.23 5.62
N SER A 85 -29.09 5.98 6.09
CA SER A 85 -30.16 5.04 5.71
C SER A 85 -31.20 4.83 6.82
N GLN A 86 -31.21 5.69 7.84
CA GLN A 86 -32.30 5.86 8.82
C GLN A 86 -32.89 7.26 8.68
#